data_AF-A0A800M855-F1
#
_entry.id   AF-A0A800M855-F1
#
_cell.length_a   1.000
_cell.length_b   1.000
_cell.length_c   1.000
_cell.angle_alpha   90.00
_cell.angle_beta   90.00
_cell.angle_gamma   90.00
#
_symmetry.space_group_name_H-M   'P 1'
#
loop_
_entity.id
_entity.type
_entity.pdbx_description
1 polymer ?
#
loop_
_entity_poly.entity_id
_entity_poly.type
_entity_poly.pdbx_seq_one_letter_code
_entity_poly.pdbx_strand_id
1 'polypeptide(L)'
;MSLPTDIRAIGAALYFLPVHTRMPLKFGGETVTYVTCARARVTVRDAAGTTAEGWGETPLSVTWVWPSALGYEERHEAMKSFCIKLAEAWASFTASGHPMEVGQDFIEQKLPGLLEAHNKGAAERMPWLAALVCNSLFDIALHDAFGNLHERDVYETYNGEWMNRSLEDFLEPAAEGVSFAGKYPEDFFVAEPPKQMPAWHLVGGVDPLDESELTGSEPEDEHPVLLADWIKTDGLKCLKIKLRGTDAEWDYARLVKIGGIAVAGGVEWLTADFNCTVTEPDYVNTILDDLRDEHPKFFAMLLYVEQPFPYDL
;
A
#
# COMPACT_ATOMS: atom_id res chain seq x y z
N MET A 1 19.60 10.49 23.40
CA MET A 1 19.26 10.84 24.81
C MET A 1 17.77 11.07 24.82
N SER A 2 17.00 10.47 25.74
CA SER A 2 15.53 10.63 25.77
C SER A 2 15.12 12.10 25.83
N LEU A 3 14.13 12.48 25.02
CA LEU A 3 13.55 13.81 24.97
C LEU A 3 12.30 13.91 25.87
N PRO A 4 11.96 15.11 26.40
CA PRO A 4 10.72 15.31 27.14
C PRO A 4 9.46 15.01 26.32
N THR A 5 9.58 15.06 24.99
CA THR A 5 8.52 14.79 24.02
C THR A 5 8.28 13.30 23.78
N ASP A 6 9.16 12.42 24.27
CA ASP A 6 9.05 10.99 24.07
C ASP A 6 7.72 10.44 24.59
N ILE A 7 7.12 9.55 23.81
CA ILE A 7 5.90 8.84 24.18
C ILE A 7 6.15 7.34 24.30
N ARG A 8 5.27 6.65 25.02
CA ARG A 8 5.11 5.21 24.94
C ARG A 8 3.65 4.82 24.77
N ALA A 9 3.39 3.70 24.11
CA ALA A 9 2.06 3.13 24.04
C ALA A 9 1.62 2.58 25.41
N ILE A 10 0.35 2.81 25.77
CA ILE A 10 -0.25 2.33 27.03
C ILE A 10 -1.60 1.63 26.81
N GLY A 11 -2.07 1.57 25.57
CA GLY A 11 -3.32 0.91 25.20
C GLY A 11 -3.51 0.88 23.69
N ALA A 12 -4.25 -0.12 23.22
CA ALA A 12 -4.68 -0.22 21.83
C ALA A 12 -6.09 -0.81 21.75
N ALA A 13 -6.88 -0.33 20.79
CA ALA A 13 -8.17 -0.92 20.40
C ALA A 13 -8.14 -1.22 18.91
N LEU A 14 -8.82 -2.29 18.48
CA LEU A 14 -8.82 -2.78 17.11
C LEU A 14 -10.26 -2.93 16.60
N TYR A 15 -10.49 -2.50 15.37
CA TYR A 15 -11.77 -2.59 14.68
C TYR A 15 -11.55 -3.20 13.29
N PHE A 16 -12.45 -4.08 12.88
CA PHE A 16 -12.48 -4.61 11.51
C PHE A 16 -13.70 -4.05 10.79
N LEU A 17 -13.44 -3.32 9.71
CA LEU A 17 -14.45 -2.63 8.92
C LEU A 17 -14.56 -3.35 7.56
N PRO A 18 -15.62 -4.13 7.32
CA PRO A 18 -15.83 -4.73 6.01
C PRO A 18 -16.18 -3.64 4.99
N VAL A 19 -15.46 -3.61 3.88
CA VAL A 19 -15.70 -2.70 2.75
C VAL A 19 -15.99 -3.55 1.53
N HIS A 20 -17.19 -3.42 0.98
CA HIS A 20 -17.58 -4.09 -0.25
C HIS A 20 -17.17 -3.25 -1.45
N THR A 21 -16.58 -3.89 -2.45
CA THR A 21 -16.25 -3.21 -3.71
C THR A 21 -17.53 -3.01 -4.49
N ARG A 22 -17.71 -1.82 -5.09
CA ARG A 22 -18.87 -1.51 -5.94
C ARG A 22 -19.01 -2.50 -7.11
N MET A 23 -17.88 -2.84 -7.73
CA MET A 23 -17.77 -3.91 -8.73
C MET A 23 -16.65 -4.87 -8.33
N PRO A 24 -16.66 -6.13 -8.76
CA PRO A 24 -15.57 -7.06 -8.49
C PRO A 24 -14.24 -6.51 -9.00
N LEU A 25 -13.18 -6.62 -8.19
CA LEU A 25 -11.86 -6.12 -8.53
C LEU A 25 -10.89 -7.28 -8.66
N LYS A 26 -10.22 -7.38 -9.82
CA LYS A 26 -9.21 -8.42 -10.06
C LYS A 26 -7.82 -7.94 -9.63
N PHE A 27 -7.25 -8.62 -8.64
CA PHE A 27 -5.88 -8.44 -8.16
C PHE A 27 -5.08 -9.72 -8.39
N GLY A 28 -4.18 -9.68 -9.38
CA GLY A 28 -3.39 -10.85 -9.76
C GLY A 28 -4.29 -12.03 -10.17
N GLY A 29 -4.10 -13.18 -9.52
CA GLY A 29 -4.87 -14.40 -9.78
C GLY A 29 -6.29 -14.40 -9.19
N GLU A 30 -6.63 -13.47 -8.30
CA GLU A 30 -7.88 -13.49 -7.53
C GLU A 30 -8.80 -12.33 -7.90
N THR A 31 -10.12 -12.56 -7.87
CA THR A 31 -11.14 -11.51 -7.97
C THR A 31 -11.81 -11.37 -6.61
N VAL A 32 -11.79 -10.15 -6.06
CA VAL A 32 -12.35 -9.84 -4.75
C VAL A 32 -13.59 -8.97 -4.90
N THR A 33 -14.57 -9.20 -4.04
CA THR A 33 -15.79 -8.37 -3.94
C THR A 33 -15.84 -7.56 -2.64
N TYR A 34 -14.83 -7.72 -1.79
CA TYR A 34 -14.71 -7.01 -0.53
C TYR A 34 -13.26 -7.03 -0.03
N VAL A 35 -12.96 -6.11 0.89
CA VAL A 35 -11.73 -6.07 1.68
C VAL A 35 -12.08 -5.71 3.12
N THR A 36 -11.32 -6.21 4.09
CA THR A 36 -11.41 -5.74 5.47
C THR A 36 -10.38 -4.64 5.69
N CYS A 37 -10.84 -3.46 6.05
CA CYS A 37 -9.99 -2.42 6.63
C CYS A 37 -9.84 -2.67 8.13
N ALA A 38 -8.61 -2.85 8.58
CA ALA A 38 -8.30 -2.91 10.00
C ALA A 38 -7.96 -1.50 10.48
N ARG A 39 -8.64 -1.05 11.54
CA ARG A 39 -8.43 0.25 12.18
C ARG A 39 -7.99 0.07 13.62
N ALA A 40 -6.91 0.74 14.01
CA ALA A 40 -6.43 0.80 15.38
C ALA A 40 -6.65 2.18 15.97
N ARG A 41 -6.90 2.19 17.27
CA ARG A 41 -6.71 3.36 18.11
C ARG A 41 -5.63 3.05 19.12
N VAL A 42 -4.56 3.84 19.16
CA VAL A 42 -3.46 3.71 20.12
C VAL A 42 -3.55 4.84 21.12
N THR A 43 -3.45 4.52 22.41
CA THR A 43 -3.35 5.50 23.50
C THR A 43 -1.90 5.57 23.94
N VAL A 44 -1.36 6.78 24.00
CA VAL A 44 0.04 7.04 24.35
C VAL A 44 0.16 7.86 25.63
N ARG A 45 1.34 7.85 26.24
CA ARG A 45 1.65 8.69 27.39
C ARG A 45 3.08 9.23 27.30
N ASP A 46 3.25 10.51 27.62
CA ASP A 46 4.57 11.15 27.77
C ASP A 46 5.20 10.91 29.16
N ALA A 47 6.39 11.49 29.40
CA ALA A 47 7.05 11.43 30.70
C ALA A 47 6.34 12.22 31.82
N ALA A 48 5.54 13.24 31.46
CA ALA A 48 4.77 14.06 32.40
C ALA A 48 3.45 13.41 32.84
N GLY A 49 3.04 12.35 32.16
CA GLY A 49 1.78 11.63 32.39
C GLY A 49 0.61 12.10 31.52
N THR A 50 0.84 13.04 30.59
CA THR A 50 -0.13 13.47 29.58
C THR A 50 -0.44 12.30 28.67
N THR A 51 -1.71 12.19 28.25
CA THR A 51 -2.15 11.12 27.36
C THR A 51 -2.87 11.68 26.15
N ALA A 52 -2.69 11.04 25.01
CA ALA A 52 -3.46 11.29 23.80
C ALA A 52 -3.82 9.97 23.13
N GLU A 53 -4.78 10.04 22.20
CA GLU A 53 -5.16 8.93 21.34
C GLU A 53 -4.85 9.29 19.90
N GLY A 54 -4.53 8.28 19.10
CA GLY A 54 -4.37 8.40 17.66
C GLY A 54 -4.96 7.21 16.93
N TRP A 55 -5.25 7.42 15.66
CA TRP A 55 -5.95 6.47 14.80
C TRP A 55 -5.12 6.12 13.57
N GLY A 56 -5.15 4.84 13.21
CA GLY A 56 -4.50 4.33 12.02
C GLY A 56 -5.36 3.26 11.36
N GLU A 57 -5.30 3.19 10.04
CA GLU A 57 -6.12 2.27 9.24
C GLU A 57 -5.34 1.76 8.04
N THR A 58 -5.47 0.46 7.75
CA THR A 58 -5.02 -0.11 6.48
C THR A 58 -5.98 -1.20 6.01
N PRO A 59 -6.23 -1.36 4.69
CA PRO A 59 -6.77 -2.60 4.16
C PRO A 59 -5.79 -3.75 4.41
N LEU A 60 -6.30 -4.94 4.74
CA LEU A 60 -5.45 -6.13 4.92
C LEU A 60 -4.90 -6.68 3.60
N SER A 61 -5.53 -6.34 2.46
CA SER A 61 -5.01 -6.64 1.10
C SER A 61 -4.46 -8.05 0.91
N VAL A 62 -5.20 -9.06 1.42
CA VAL A 62 -4.76 -10.46 1.59
C VAL A 62 -4.14 -11.06 0.32
N THR A 63 -4.77 -10.81 -0.83
CA THR A 63 -4.32 -11.33 -2.14
C THR A 63 -2.97 -10.79 -2.57
N TRP A 64 -2.65 -9.56 -2.17
CA TRP A 64 -1.36 -8.94 -2.46
C TRP A 64 -0.30 -9.38 -1.45
N VAL A 65 -0.57 -9.28 -0.15
CA VAL A 65 0.47 -9.53 0.87
C VAL A 65 0.81 -11.00 1.08
N TRP A 66 -0.07 -11.90 0.65
CA TRP A 66 0.06 -13.34 0.85
C TRP A 66 -0.49 -14.11 -0.36
N PRO A 67 0.17 -14.02 -1.53
CA PRO A 67 -0.21 -14.81 -2.70
C PRO A 67 0.07 -16.29 -2.41
N SER A 68 -0.97 -17.13 -2.52
CA SER A 68 -0.94 -18.51 -2.02
C SER A 68 -2.00 -19.37 -2.71
N ALA A 69 -1.81 -20.69 -2.68
CA ALA A 69 -2.85 -21.65 -3.05
C ALA A 69 -3.92 -21.83 -1.96
N LEU A 70 -3.67 -21.33 -0.73
CA LEU A 70 -4.66 -21.33 0.34
C LEU A 70 -5.87 -20.45 -0.02
N GLY A 71 -7.04 -20.88 0.47
CA GLY A 71 -8.27 -20.12 0.33
C GLY A 71 -8.16 -18.72 0.94
N TYR A 72 -8.80 -17.74 0.31
CA TYR A 72 -8.80 -16.34 0.77
C TYR A 72 -9.19 -16.22 2.26
N GLU A 73 -10.29 -16.86 2.68
CA GLU A 73 -10.78 -16.76 4.06
C GLU A 73 -9.81 -17.33 5.10
N GLU A 74 -9.06 -18.38 4.74
CA GLU A 74 -8.07 -18.96 5.65
C GLU A 74 -6.94 -17.96 5.95
N ARG A 75 -6.40 -17.33 4.89
CA ARG A 75 -5.37 -16.28 5.02
C ARG A 75 -5.93 -15.02 5.70
N HIS A 76 -7.14 -14.62 5.34
CA HIS A 76 -7.82 -13.46 5.90
C HIS A 76 -8.02 -13.58 7.42
N GLU A 77 -8.49 -14.73 7.91
CA GLU A 77 -8.65 -14.98 9.35
C GLU A 77 -7.30 -15.10 10.08
N ALA A 78 -6.26 -15.65 9.43
CA ALA A 78 -4.91 -15.64 9.97
C ALA A 78 -4.39 -14.20 10.17
N MET A 79 -4.54 -13.32 9.17
CA MET A 79 -4.15 -11.91 9.30
C MET A 79 -4.95 -11.16 10.37
N LYS A 80 -6.28 -11.36 10.43
CA LYS A 80 -7.12 -10.74 11.48
C LYS A 80 -6.72 -11.20 12.88
N SER A 81 -6.50 -12.50 13.06
CA SER A 81 -6.05 -13.03 14.35
C SER A 81 -4.65 -12.56 14.72
N PHE A 82 -3.78 -12.28 13.74
CA PHE A 82 -2.50 -11.63 14.00
C PHE A 82 -2.66 -10.16 14.42
N CYS A 83 -3.54 -9.38 13.79
CA CYS A 83 -3.85 -8.01 14.22
C CYS A 83 -4.31 -7.95 15.69
N ILE A 84 -5.10 -8.93 16.14
CA ILE A 84 -5.53 -9.04 17.55
C ILE A 84 -4.32 -9.22 18.48
N LYS A 85 -3.38 -10.12 18.13
CA LYS A 85 -2.13 -10.31 18.90
C LYS A 85 -1.29 -9.04 18.93
N LEU A 86 -1.24 -8.30 17.82
CA LEU A 86 -0.51 -7.04 17.74
C LEU A 86 -1.13 -5.96 18.62
N ALA A 87 -2.46 -5.88 18.74
CA ALA A 87 -3.12 -4.94 19.64
C ALA A 87 -2.68 -5.14 21.11
N GLU A 88 -2.60 -6.39 21.57
CA GLU A 88 -2.11 -6.74 22.90
C GLU A 88 -0.62 -6.41 23.07
N ALA A 89 0.18 -6.70 22.05
CA ALA A 89 1.62 -6.44 22.06
C ALA A 89 1.92 -4.93 22.12
N TRP A 90 1.23 -4.11 21.32
CA TRP A 90 1.37 -2.66 21.32
C TRP A 90 0.96 -2.04 22.66
N ALA A 91 -0.15 -2.50 23.25
CA ALA A 91 -0.61 -2.01 24.56
C ALA A 91 0.37 -2.28 25.71
N SER A 92 1.27 -3.26 25.55
CA SER A 92 2.26 -3.68 26.55
C SER A 92 3.71 -3.34 26.17
N PHE A 93 3.94 -2.69 25.03
CA PHE A 93 5.27 -2.35 24.58
C PHE A 93 5.84 -1.15 25.35
N THR A 94 7.00 -1.34 25.97
CA THR A 94 7.56 -0.39 26.94
C THR A 94 8.57 0.59 26.35
N ALA A 95 8.90 0.48 25.06
CA ALA A 95 9.80 1.43 24.42
C ALA A 95 9.19 2.83 24.44
N SER A 96 10.06 3.83 24.56
CA SER A 96 9.69 5.24 24.62
C SER A 96 10.57 6.01 23.66
N GLY A 97 9.99 6.94 22.91
CA GLY A 97 10.71 7.73 21.93
C GLY A 97 9.76 8.46 20.98
N HIS A 98 10.32 8.94 19.87
CA HIS A 98 9.54 9.42 18.73
C HIS A 98 8.84 8.23 18.02
N PRO A 99 7.66 8.39 17.39
CA PRO A 99 6.96 7.31 16.71
C PRO A 99 7.81 6.49 15.72
N MET A 100 8.66 7.11 14.90
CA MET A 100 9.60 6.39 14.02
C MET A 100 10.51 5.42 14.78
N GLU A 101 10.94 5.82 15.97
CA GLU A 101 11.87 5.05 16.80
C GLU A 101 11.15 3.88 17.46
N VAL A 102 10.00 4.15 18.08
CA VAL A 102 9.21 3.13 18.74
C VAL A 102 8.66 2.13 17.72
N GLY A 103 8.25 2.59 16.54
CA GLY A 103 7.84 1.76 15.40
C GLY A 103 8.94 0.81 14.94
N GLN A 104 10.14 1.33 14.67
CA GLN A 104 11.30 0.52 14.30
C GLN A 104 11.63 -0.50 15.38
N ASP A 105 11.71 -0.07 16.65
CA ASP A 105 12.02 -0.95 17.76
C ASP A 105 10.98 -2.07 17.91
N PHE A 106 9.69 -1.79 17.66
CA PHE A 106 8.66 -2.82 17.67
C PHE A 106 8.87 -3.83 16.54
N ILE A 107 9.16 -3.35 15.31
CA ILE A 107 9.42 -4.19 14.13
C ILE A 107 10.64 -5.09 14.36
N GLU A 108 11.70 -4.60 15.01
CA GLU A 108 12.90 -5.38 15.26
C GLU A 108 12.77 -6.32 16.46
N GLN A 109 12.20 -5.84 17.57
CA GLN A 109 12.26 -6.53 18.86
C GLN A 109 11.05 -7.42 19.15
N LYS A 110 9.88 -7.13 18.55
CA LYS A 110 8.61 -7.82 18.87
C LYS A 110 8.05 -8.57 17.68
N LEU A 111 7.95 -7.93 16.53
CA LEU A 111 7.25 -8.48 15.37
C LEU A 111 7.76 -9.86 14.91
N PRO A 112 9.08 -10.16 14.85
CA PRO A 112 9.58 -11.44 14.35
C PRO A 112 9.17 -12.60 15.24
N GLY A 113 9.28 -12.43 16.56
CA GLY A 113 8.88 -13.46 17.54
C GLY A 113 7.37 -13.68 17.58
N LEU A 114 6.58 -12.60 17.44
CA LEU A 114 5.12 -12.70 17.34
C LEU A 114 4.70 -13.46 16.07
N LEU A 115 5.33 -13.15 14.94
CA LEU A 115 5.06 -13.83 13.67
C LEU A 115 5.47 -15.30 13.74
N GLU A 116 6.64 -15.62 14.27
CA GLU A 116 7.09 -16.99 14.43
C GLU A 116 6.13 -17.81 15.30
N ALA A 117 5.71 -17.25 16.43
CA ALA A 117 4.72 -17.87 17.30
C ALA A 117 3.35 -18.04 16.61
N HIS A 118 2.94 -17.07 15.80
CA HIS A 118 1.70 -17.14 15.03
C HIS A 118 1.75 -18.23 13.95
N ASN A 119 2.88 -18.37 13.27
CA ASN A 119 3.10 -19.36 12.21
C ASN A 119 3.34 -20.78 12.74
N LYS A 120 3.46 -20.98 14.05
CA LYS A 120 3.74 -22.30 14.63
C LYS A 120 2.57 -23.25 14.41
N GLY A 121 2.78 -24.25 13.54
CA GLY A 121 1.78 -25.26 13.21
C GLY A 121 0.78 -24.85 12.13
N ALA A 122 0.98 -23.70 11.48
CA ALA A 122 0.20 -23.31 10.31
C ALA A 122 0.56 -24.19 9.10
N ALA A 123 -0.43 -24.48 8.25
CA ALA A 123 -0.24 -25.27 7.03
C ALA A 123 0.70 -24.54 6.04
N GLU A 124 0.52 -23.24 5.90
CA GLU A 124 1.42 -22.33 5.23
C GLU A 124 1.76 -21.17 6.16
N ARG A 125 2.99 -20.65 6.07
CA ARG A 125 3.45 -19.56 6.93
C ARG A 125 2.89 -18.25 6.40
N MET A 126 2.32 -17.43 7.27
CA MET A 126 2.02 -16.03 6.95
C MET A 126 3.34 -15.30 6.63
N PRO A 127 3.45 -14.64 5.46
CA PRO A 127 4.66 -13.93 5.04
C PRO A 127 5.01 -12.75 5.95
N TRP A 128 6.26 -12.31 5.88
CA TRP A 128 6.73 -11.14 6.61
C TRP A 128 5.98 -9.87 6.15
N LEU A 129 5.72 -9.74 4.85
CA LEU A 129 4.94 -8.64 4.30
C LEU A 129 3.54 -8.54 4.91
N ALA A 130 2.85 -9.67 5.06
CA ALA A 130 1.53 -9.70 5.70
C ALA A 130 1.61 -9.27 7.17
N ALA A 131 2.67 -9.64 7.89
CA ALA A 131 2.90 -9.21 9.26
C ALA A 131 3.16 -7.69 9.36
N LEU A 132 3.94 -7.12 8.44
CA LEU A 132 4.17 -5.68 8.36
C LEU A 132 2.89 -4.90 8.07
N VAL A 133 2.06 -5.37 7.15
CA VAL A 133 0.75 -4.74 6.87
C VAL A 133 -0.16 -4.81 8.10
N CYS A 134 -0.24 -5.96 8.76
CA CYS A 134 -0.99 -6.08 10.02
C CYS A 134 -0.45 -5.17 11.13
N ASN A 135 0.84 -4.81 11.11
CA ASN A 135 1.45 -3.89 12.08
C ASN A 135 1.22 -2.42 11.74
N SER A 136 1.14 -2.08 10.45
CA SER A 136 1.13 -0.69 9.97
C SER A 136 0.02 0.18 10.56
N LEU A 137 -1.18 -0.36 10.82
CA LEU A 137 -2.26 0.43 11.43
C LEU A 137 -1.92 0.93 12.85
N PHE A 138 -1.12 0.18 13.61
CA PHE A 138 -0.69 0.60 14.95
C PHE A 138 0.42 1.64 14.87
N ASP A 139 1.32 1.49 13.90
CA ASP A 139 2.39 2.47 13.64
C ASP A 139 1.81 3.82 13.17
N ILE A 140 0.84 3.80 12.25
CA ILE A 140 0.10 5.00 11.83
C ILE A 140 -0.61 5.64 13.03
N ALA A 141 -1.30 4.84 13.85
CA ALA A 141 -2.00 5.34 15.03
C ALA A 141 -1.05 5.95 16.06
N LEU A 142 0.18 5.43 16.18
CA LEU A 142 1.20 5.98 17.06
C LEU A 142 1.67 7.37 16.59
N HIS A 143 1.88 7.54 15.29
CA HIS A 143 2.23 8.83 14.69
C HIS A 143 1.12 9.87 14.90
N ASP A 144 -0.14 9.49 14.65
CA ASP A 144 -1.30 10.37 14.91
C ASP A 144 -1.40 10.73 16.41
N ALA A 145 -1.20 9.77 17.30
CA ALA A 145 -1.27 10.00 18.75
C ALA A 145 -0.18 10.97 19.24
N PHE A 146 1.01 10.92 18.64
CA PHE A 146 2.10 11.83 18.95
C PHE A 146 1.80 13.26 18.51
N GLY A 147 1.34 13.45 17.27
CA GLY A 147 0.90 14.75 16.78
C GLY A 147 -0.21 15.34 17.65
N ASN A 148 -1.20 14.53 18.01
CA ASN A 148 -2.29 14.93 18.90
C ASN A 148 -1.81 15.30 20.32
N LEU A 149 -0.86 14.55 20.90
CA LEU A 149 -0.34 14.83 22.24
C LEU A 149 0.39 16.18 22.30
N HIS A 150 1.15 16.48 21.25
CA HIS A 150 2.00 17.68 21.17
C HIS A 150 1.33 18.86 20.46
N GLU A 151 0.10 18.69 19.99
CA GLU A 151 -0.66 19.67 19.20
C GLU A 151 0.12 20.13 17.95
N ARG A 152 0.71 19.17 17.23
CA ARG A 152 1.50 19.40 16.02
C ARG A 152 1.01 18.55 14.86
N ASP A 153 1.19 19.07 13.65
CA ASP A 153 1.23 18.21 12.48
C ASP A 153 2.41 17.26 12.64
N VAL A 154 2.17 15.95 12.57
CA VAL A 154 3.20 14.94 12.77
C VAL A 154 4.37 15.10 11.78
N TYR A 155 4.13 15.66 10.60
CA TYR A 155 5.21 15.94 9.65
C TYR A 155 6.21 17.00 10.14
N GLU A 156 5.79 17.90 11.04
CA GLU A 156 6.67 18.89 11.67
C GLU A 156 7.57 18.29 12.76
N THR A 157 7.41 17.00 13.09
CA THR A 157 8.17 16.34 14.17
C THR A 157 9.27 15.41 13.65
N TYR A 158 9.44 15.27 12.34
CA TYR A 158 10.47 14.39 11.77
C TYR A 158 11.85 15.07 11.66
N ASN A 159 12.36 15.54 12.80
CA ASN A 159 13.63 16.27 12.90
C ASN A 159 14.35 16.08 14.24
N GLY A 160 15.56 16.64 14.35
CA GLY A 160 16.41 16.50 15.53
C GLY A 160 15.94 17.22 16.80
N GLU A 161 14.91 18.07 16.74
CA GLU A 161 14.29 18.64 17.94
C GLU A 161 13.34 17.65 18.63
N TRP A 162 12.79 16.69 17.87
CA TRP A 162 11.77 15.75 18.32
C TRP A 162 12.24 14.28 18.32
N MET A 163 13.22 13.94 17.49
CA MET A 163 13.78 12.60 17.35
C MET A 163 15.09 12.47 18.15
N ASN A 164 15.21 11.36 18.88
CA ASN A 164 16.39 10.94 19.63
C ASN A 164 17.48 10.32 18.74
N ARG A 165 17.09 9.74 17.60
CA ARG A 165 17.97 9.05 16.64
C ARG A 165 17.96 9.75 15.29
N SER A 166 19.14 9.85 14.66
CA SER A 166 19.26 10.31 13.28
C SER A 166 19.02 9.16 12.30
N LEU A 167 18.90 9.45 11.01
CA LEU A 167 18.68 8.47 9.95
C LEU A 167 19.79 7.41 9.84
N GLU A 168 20.98 7.66 10.40
CA GLU A 168 22.07 6.68 10.44
C GLU A 168 21.72 5.41 11.24
N ASP A 169 20.78 5.51 12.18
CA ASP A 169 20.32 4.38 12.98
C ASP A 169 19.25 3.54 12.26
N PHE A 170 18.75 4.01 11.12
CA PHE A 170 17.66 3.37 10.36
C PHE A 170 18.07 2.93 8.96
N LEU A 171 19.03 3.63 8.35
CA LEU A 171 19.37 3.49 6.93
C LEU A 171 20.85 3.27 6.72
N GLU A 172 21.17 2.27 5.90
CA GLU A 172 22.52 2.04 5.39
C GLU A 172 22.67 2.72 4.01
N PRO A 173 23.74 3.51 3.78
CA PRO A 173 24.00 4.09 2.47
C PRO A 173 24.24 3.02 1.39
N ALA A 174 23.51 3.09 0.29
CA ALA A 174 23.68 2.17 -0.84
C ALA A 174 24.93 2.47 -1.70
N ALA A 175 25.47 3.68 -1.61
CA ALA A 175 26.62 4.14 -2.39
C ALA A 175 27.73 4.70 -1.50
N GLU A 176 28.97 4.50 -1.91
CA GLU A 176 30.13 5.10 -1.23
C GLU A 176 30.06 6.63 -1.25
N GLY A 177 30.51 7.26 -0.15
CA GLY A 177 30.52 8.72 -0.02
C GLY A 177 29.18 9.37 0.37
N VAL A 178 28.11 8.58 0.51
CA VAL A 178 26.83 9.02 1.09
C VAL A 178 26.85 8.73 2.59
N SER A 179 26.31 9.65 3.40
CA SER A 179 26.19 9.49 4.85
C SER A 179 24.86 10.05 5.35
N PHE A 180 24.23 9.30 6.25
CA PHE A 180 23.03 9.71 6.98
C PHE A 180 23.35 10.23 8.39
N ALA A 181 24.64 10.41 8.72
CA ALA A 181 25.08 10.84 10.03
C ALA A 181 24.52 12.23 10.37
N GLY A 182 23.77 12.31 11.47
CA GLY A 182 23.12 13.55 11.91
C GLY A 182 22.05 14.08 10.95
N LYS A 183 21.55 13.25 10.03
CA LYS A 183 20.46 13.59 9.11
C LYS A 183 19.12 13.13 9.64
N TYR A 184 18.08 13.88 9.34
CA TYR A 184 16.70 13.60 9.73
C TYR A 184 15.79 13.62 8.49
N PRO A 185 14.57 13.06 8.56
CA PRO A 185 13.67 13.09 7.40
C PRO A 185 13.44 14.50 6.84
N GLU A 186 13.38 15.53 7.70
CA GLU A 186 13.24 16.92 7.27
C GLU A 186 14.32 17.39 6.28
N ASP A 187 15.55 16.84 6.34
CA ASP A 187 16.64 17.18 5.41
C ASP A 187 16.30 16.82 3.95
N PHE A 188 15.28 15.98 3.74
CA PHE A 188 14.84 15.48 2.44
C PHE A 188 13.43 15.91 2.07
N PHE A 189 12.73 16.64 2.94
CA PHE A 189 11.40 17.14 2.63
C PHE A 189 11.43 18.28 1.63
N VAL A 190 10.41 18.33 0.76
CA VAL A 190 10.18 19.47 -0.11
C VAL A 190 9.52 20.57 0.72
N ALA A 191 10.13 21.76 0.74
CA ALA A 191 9.67 22.88 1.57
C ALA A 191 8.21 23.31 1.28
N GLU A 192 7.78 23.19 0.02
CA GLU A 192 6.41 23.50 -0.41
C GLU A 192 5.82 22.29 -1.16
N PRO A 193 5.18 21.34 -0.45
CA PRO A 193 4.58 20.18 -1.10
C PRO A 193 3.42 20.60 -2.01
N PRO A 194 3.27 19.96 -3.20
CA PRO A 194 2.18 20.27 -4.10
C PRO A 194 0.83 19.93 -3.46
N LYS A 195 -0.12 20.88 -3.52
CA LYS A 195 -1.48 20.70 -2.97
C LYS A 195 -2.42 19.94 -3.91
N GLN A 196 -1.96 19.66 -5.13
CA GLN A 196 -2.70 18.96 -6.17
C GLN A 196 -1.74 18.10 -6.97
N MET A 197 -2.14 16.88 -7.28
CA MET A 197 -1.37 15.95 -8.11
C MET A 197 -2.31 15.11 -8.98
N PRO A 198 -1.87 14.67 -10.18
CA PRO A 198 -2.62 13.69 -10.96
C PRO A 198 -2.79 12.38 -10.17
N ALA A 199 -4.00 11.82 -10.21
CA ALA A 199 -4.26 10.49 -9.68
C ALA A 199 -4.16 9.45 -10.80
N TRP A 200 -3.59 8.29 -10.47
CA TRP A 200 -3.62 7.12 -11.34
C TRP A 200 -4.94 6.38 -11.15
N HIS A 201 -5.77 6.36 -12.18
CA HIS A 201 -6.99 5.56 -12.18
C HIS A 201 -6.64 4.12 -12.57
N LEU A 202 -6.95 3.19 -11.68
CA LEU A 202 -6.75 1.76 -11.92
C LEU A 202 -7.82 1.25 -12.88
N VAL A 203 -7.40 0.66 -14.01
CA VAL A 203 -8.27 -0.07 -14.93
C VAL A 203 -8.08 -1.56 -14.65
N GLY A 204 -8.92 -2.10 -13.76
CA GLY A 204 -8.91 -3.49 -13.31
C GLY A 204 -9.14 -4.49 -14.44
N GLY A 205 -8.59 -5.70 -14.33
CA GLY A 205 -8.62 -6.69 -15.42
C GLY A 205 -10.01 -7.23 -15.80
N VAL A 206 -11.05 -6.83 -15.06
CA VAL A 206 -12.47 -7.16 -15.29
C VAL A 206 -13.34 -5.91 -15.47
N ASP A 207 -12.73 -4.72 -15.46
CA ASP A 207 -13.45 -3.47 -15.66
C ASP A 207 -13.88 -3.36 -17.13
N PRO A 208 -15.17 -3.07 -17.40
CA PRO A 208 -15.68 -2.99 -18.76
C PRO A 208 -15.13 -1.74 -19.46
N LEU A 209 -14.53 -1.97 -20.63
CA LEU A 209 -13.93 -0.90 -21.43
C LEU A 209 -14.95 -0.22 -22.35
N ASP A 210 -15.92 -0.98 -22.87
CA ASP A 210 -17.02 -0.49 -23.70
C ASP A 210 -18.31 -1.31 -23.47
N GLU A 211 -19.40 -0.90 -24.12
CA GLU A 211 -20.73 -1.49 -23.98
C GLU A 211 -20.77 -2.99 -24.31
N SER A 212 -19.85 -3.50 -25.13
CA SER A 212 -19.83 -4.92 -25.50
C SER A 212 -19.32 -5.83 -24.39
N GLU A 213 -18.66 -5.26 -23.37
CA GLU A 213 -18.17 -5.97 -22.19
C GLU A 213 -19.16 -5.94 -21.02
N LEU A 214 -20.30 -5.25 -21.17
CA LEU A 214 -21.36 -5.22 -20.15
C LEU A 214 -22.10 -6.55 -20.10
N THR A 215 -22.45 -6.96 -18.89
CA THR A 215 -23.10 -8.23 -18.57
C THR A 215 -24.56 -8.04 -18.14
N GLY A 216 -24.97 -6.81 -17.82
CA GLY A 216 -26.27 -6.48 -17.26
C GLY A 216 -26.35 -6.63 -15.74
N SER A 217 -25.25 -6.98 -15.07
CA SER A 217 -25.16 -7.02 -13.59
C SER A 217 -24.47 -5.81 -12.98
N GLU A 218 -24.19 -4.78 -13.78
CA GLU A 218 -23.53 -3.57 -13.32
C GLU A 218 -24.43 -2.74 -12.40
N PRO A 219 -23.86 -1.99 -11.44
CA PRO A 219 -24.65 -1.19 -10.49
C PRO A 219 -25.44 -0.05 -11.15
N GLU A 220 -26.68 0.14 -10.71
CA GLU A 220 -27.53 1.29 -11.07
C GLU A 220 -27.42 2.40 -10.01
N ASP A 221 -26.23 2.96 -9.82
CA ASP A 221 -25.90 3.88 -8.72
C ASP A 221 -25.27 5.22 -9.17
N GLU A 222 -25.64 5.70 -10.37
CA GLU A 222 -25.24 6.98 -10.98
C GLU A 222 -23.74 7.15 -11.29
N HIS A 223 -22.88 6.27 -10.79
CA HIS A 223 -21.44 6.29 -11.07
C HIS A 223 -21.12 5.66 -12.43
N PRO A 224 -20.10 6.16 -13.15
CA PRO A 224 -19.68 5.56 -14.40
C PRO A 224 -19.31 4.09 -14.26
N VAL A 225 -19.52 3.33 -15.33
CA VAL A 225 -19.16 1.91 -15.43
C VAL A 225 -18.06 1.75 -16.46
N LEU A 226 -18.21 2.39 -17.63
CA LEU A 226 -17.26 2.32 -18.72
C LEU A 226 -16.09 3.28 -18.51
N LEU A 227 -14.90 2.87 -18.94
CA LEU A 227 -13.68 3.68 -18.82
C LEU A 227 -13.80 5.06 -19.48
N ALA A 228 -14.44 5.15 -20.65
CA ALA A 228 -14.61 6.43 -21.34
C ALA A 228 -15.44 7.43 -20.53
N ASP A 229 -16.46 6.94 -19.80
CA ASP A 229 -17.31 7.76 -18.96
C ASP A 229 -16.59 8.21 -17.69
N TRP A 230 -15.75 7.34 -17.11
CA TRP A 230 -14.85 7.71 -16.01
C TRP A 230 -13.87 8.83 -16.42
N ILE A 231 -13.22 8.69 -17.60
CA ILE A 231 -12.30 9.72 -18.11
C ILE A 231 -13.00 11.07 -18.25
N LYS A 232 -14.22 11.07 -18.80
CA LYS A 232 -15.00 12.28 -19.00
C LYS A 232 -15.50 12.91 -17.69
N THR A 233 -15.98 12.07 -16.76
CA THR A 233 -16.62 12.53 -15.51
C THR A 233 -15.57 13.05 -14.52
N ASP A 234 -14.47 12.33 -14.37
CA ASP A 234 -13.46 12.62 -13.34
C ASP A 234 -12.23 13.37 -13.90
N GLY A 235 -12.18 13.59 -15.21
CA GLY A 235 -11.07 14.30 -15.87
C GLY A 235 -9.75 13.54 -15.82
N LEU A 236 -9.79 12.20 -15.87
CA LEU A 236 -8.65 11.33 -15.64
C LEU A 236 -7.50 11.62 -16.62
N LYS A 237 -6.28 11.76 -16.08
CA LYS A 237 -5.06 12.04 -16.86
C LYS A 237 -4.07 10.90 -16.90
N CYS A 238 -4.13 9.98 -15.94
CA CYS A 238 -3.21 8.86 -15.83
C CYS A 238 -4.00 7.57 -15.60
N LEU A 239 -3.74 6.52 -16.40
CA LEU A 239 -4.40 5.22 -16.28
C LEU A 239 -3.39 4.12 -15.97
N LYS A 240 -3.66 3.29 -14.96
CA LYS A 240 -2.91 2.07 -14.67
C LYS A 240 -3.64 0.85 -15.21
N ILE A 241 -3.05 0.20 -16.21
CA ILE A 241 -3.65 -0.92 -16.92
C ILE A 241 -3.25 -2.23 -16.25
N LYS A 242 -4.22 -2.93 -15.65
CA LYS A 242 -4.01 -4.28 -15.12
C LYS A 242 -3.99 -5.30 -16.24
N LEU A 243 -2.93 -6.10 -16.26
CA LEU A 243 -2.64 -7.16 -17.23
C LEU A 243 -2.64 -8.52 -16.54
N ARG A 244 -2.76 -9.60 -17.32
CA ARG A 244 -2.78 -10.99 -16.84
C ARG A 244 -1.39 -11.54 -16.62
N GLY A 245 -0.43 -11.20 -17.50
CA GLY A 245 0.93 -11.74 -17.54
C GLY A 245 1.03 -13.22 -17.92
N THR A 246 -0.08 -13.83 -18.32
CA THR A 246 -0.19 -15.25 -18.69
C THR A 246 -0.86 -15.48 -20.05
N ASP A 247 -1.26 -14.40 -20.72
CA ASP A 247 -2.03 -14.40 -21.97
C ASP A 247 -1.63 -13.19 -22.81
N ALA A 248 -0.58 -13.35 -23.63
CA ALA A 248 0.06 -12.25 -24.34
C ALA A 248 -0.88 -11.59 -25.36
N GLU A 249 -1.70 -12.39 -26.04
CA GLU A 249 -2.68 -11.87 -27.00
C GLU A 249 -3.73 -11.00 -26.29
N TRP A 250 -4.23 -11.44 -25.15
CA TRP A 250 -5.18 -10.65 -24.35
C TRP A 250 -4.54 -9.37 -23.79
N ASP A 251 -3.32 -9.47 -23.25
CA ASP A 251 -2.61 -8.33 -22.68
C ASP A 251 -2.31 -7.26 -23.73
N TYR A 252 -1.82 -7.67 -24.90
CA TYR A 252 -1.58 -6.77 -26.02
C TYR A 252 -2.87 -6.12 -26.52
N ALA A 253 -3.92 -6.91 -26.77
CA ALA A 253 -5.21 -6.39 -27.22
C ALA A 253 -5.81 -5.38 -26.22
N ARG A 254 -5.64 -5.64 -24.91
CA ARG A 254 -6.08 -4.74 -23.85
C ARG A 254 -5.31 -3.43 -23.84
N LEU A 255 -3.99 -3.47 -23.95
CA LEU A 255 -3.16 -2.26 -24.06
C LEU A 255 -3.58 -1.39 -25.25
N VAL A 256 -3.78 -2.00 -26.42
CA VAL A 256 -4.21 -1.30 -27.64
C VAL A 256 -5.60 -0.68 -27.45
N LYS A 257 -6.56 -1.44 -26.91
CA LYS A 257 -7.93 -0.96 -26.70
C LYS A 257 -7.98 0.21 -25.71
N ILE A 258 -7.31 0.10 -24.57
CA ILE A 258 -7.24 1.18 -23.57
C ILE A 258 -6.48 2.38 -24.13
N GLY A 259 -5.38 2.17 -24.87
CA GLY A 259 -4.64 3.24 -25.54
C GLY A 259 -5.53 4.06 -26.49
N GLY A 260 -6.40 3.40 -27.24
CA GLY A 260 -7.40 4.07 -28.08
C GLY A 260 -8.37 4.94 -27.28
N ILE A 261 -8.95 4.40 -26.21
CA ILE A 261 -9.88 5.12 -25.31
C ILE A 261 -9.16 6.31 -24.65
N ALA A 262 -7.95 6.10 -24.15
CA ALA A 262 -7.11 7.10 -23.51
C ALA A 262 -6.83 8.29 -24.43
N VAL A 263 -6.42 8.01 -25.67
CA VAL A 263 -6.17 9.06 -26.67
C VAL A 263 -7.44 9.83 -27.02
N ALA A 264 -8.58 9.14 -27.18
CA ALA A 264 -9.85 9.79 -27.47
C ALA A 264 -10.33 10.67 -26.30
N GLY A 265 -10.08 10.24 -25.06
CA GLY A 265 -10.44 10.95 -23.84
C GLY A 265 -9.45 12.01 -23.36
N GLY A 266 -8.30 12.17 -24.03
CA GLY A 266 -7.28 13.16 -23.64
C GLY A 266 -6.53 12.81 -22.35
N VAL A 267 -6.34 11.51 -22.10
CA VAL A 267 -5.41 10.97 -21.08
C VAL A 267 -3.98 11.23 -21.55
N GLU A 268 -3.08 11.50 -20.60
CA GLU A 268 -1.69 11.86 -20.88
C GLU A 268 -0.76 10.65 -20.71
N TRP A 269 -0.96 9.86 -19.65
CA TRP A 269 -0.01 8.80 -19.26
C TRP A 269 -0.69 7.46 -18.99
N LEU A 270 0.02 6.40 -19.35
CA LEU A 270 -0.35 5.01 -19.12
C LEU A 270 0.74 4.30 -18.31
N THR A 271 0.34 3.29 -17.55
CA THR A 271 1.25 2.28 -16.99
C THR A 271 0.67 0.90 -17.25
N ALA A 272 1.55 -0.10 -17.32
CA ALA A 272 1.18 -1.51 -17.45
C ALA A 272 1.57 -2.23 -16.17
N ASP A 273 0.67 -3.03 -15.61
CA ASP A 273 0.86 -3.71 -14.33
C ASP A 273 0.50 -5.18 -14.49
N PHE A 274 1.51 -6.04 -14.48
CA PHE A 274 1.35 -7.48 -14.67
C PHE A 274 1.17 -8.26 -13.37
N ASN A 275 1.03 -7.58 -12.21
CA ASN A 275 0.72 -8.23 -10.94
C ASN A 275 1.66 -9.39 -10.56
N CYS A 276 2.94 -9.32 -10.93
CA CYS A 276 3.96 -10.31 -10.59
C CYS A 276 3.73 -11.70 -11.19
N THR A 277 2.93 -11.83 -12.25
CA THR A 277 2.56 -13.15 -12.81
C THR A 277 3.46 -13.60 -13.96
N VAL A 278 4.28 -12.71 -14.53
CA VAL A 278 5.18 -13.06 -15.63
C VAL A 278 6.39 -13.82 -15.09
N THR A 279 6.77 -14.89 -15.77
CA THR A 279 7.95 -15.70 -15.40
C THR A 279 9.17 -15.43 -16.28
N GLU A 280 8.97 -14.96 -17.51
CA GLU A 280 10.03 -14.77 -18.50
C GLU A 280 10.09 -13.31 -19.00
N PRO A 281 11.25 -12.64 -18.96
CA PRO A 281 11.39 -11.26 -19.44
C PRO A 281 10.96 -11.04 -20.89
N ASP A 282 11.18 -12.04 -21.76
CA ASP A 282 10.82 -11.98 -23.18
C ASP A 282 9.32 -11.75 -23.40
N TYR A 283 8.46 -12.18 -22.47
CA TYR A 283 7.03 -11.93 -22.51
C TYR A 283 6.71 -10.44 -22.49
N VAL A 284 7.33 -9.69 -21.56
CA VAL A 284 7.14 -8.24 -21.43
C VAL A 284 7.79 -7.52 -22.61
N ASN A 285 9.01 -7.90 -22.97
CA ASN A 285 9.76 -7.26 -24.05
C ASN A 285 9.01 -7.35 -25.38
N THR A 286 8.47 -8.51 -25.71
CA THR A 286 7.72 -8.71 -26.97
C THR A 286 6.49 -7.81 -27.02
N ILE A 287 5.68 -7.76 -25.95
CA ILE A 287 4.50 -6.89 -25.88
C ILE A 287 4.88 -5.41 -26.06
N LEU A 288 5.98 -4.98 -25.43
CA LEU A 288 6.44 -3.59 -25.53
C LEU A 288 7.02 -3.24 -26.91
N ASP A 289 7.78 -4.16 -27.51
CA ASP A 289 8.34 -4.01 -28.85
C ASP A 289 7.22 -3.93 -29.90
N ASP A 290 6.23 -4.82 -29.82
CA ASP A 290 5.07 -4.81 -30.71
C ASP A 290 4.26 -3.51 -30.54
N LEU A 291 4.02 -3.08 -29.29
CA LEU A 291 3.31 -1.82 -29.02
C LEU A 291 4.07 -0.61 -29.55
N ARG A 292 5.41 -0.59 -29.45
CA ARG A 292 6.26 0.46 -30.01
C ARG A 292 6.13 0.52 -31.54
N ASP A 293 6.18 -0.63 -32.19
CA ASP A 293 6.29 -0.71 -33.65
C ASP A 293 4.92 -0.51 -34.33
N GLU A 294 3.85 -1.03 -33.74
CA GLU A 294 2.49 -0.94 -34.30
C GLU A 294 1.71 0.29 -33.79
N HIS A 295 1.94 0.68 -32.54
CA HIS A 295 1.21 1.76 -31.86
C HIS A 295 2.14 2.76 -31.13
N PRO A 296 3.05 3.44 -31.84
CA PRO A 296 4.12 4.26 -31.24
C PRO A 296 3.61 5.37 -30.31
N LYS A 297 2.39 5.88 -30.53
CA LYS A 297 1.75 6.85 -29.63
C LYS A 297 1.41 6.23 -28.27
N PHE A 298 0.86 5.01 -28.25
CA PHE A 298 0.49 4.34 -27.00
C PHE A 298 1.74 3.96 -26.21
N PHE A 299 2.76 3.47 -26.91
CA PHE A 299 4.08 3.23 -26.32
C PHE A 299 4.69 4.49 -25.71
N ALA A 300 4.63 5.63 -26.40
CA ALA A 300 5.15 6.90 -25.88
C ALA A 300 4.39 7.44 -24.65
N MET A 301 3.13 7.02 -24.45
CA MET A 301 2.35 7.34 -23.25
C MET A 301 2.69 6.42 -22.07
N LEU A 302 3.31 5.26 -22.31
CA LEU A 302 3.60 4.27 -21.28
C LEU A 302 4.84 4.69 -20.47
N LEU A 303 4.63 5.11 -19.22
CA LEU A 303 5.71 5.63 -18.37
C LEU A 303 6.58 4.54 -17.74
N TYR A 304 5.96 3.47 -17.26
CA TYR A 304 6.67 2.35 -16.66
C TYR A 304 5.82 1.07 -16.69
N VAL A 305 6.51 -0.06 -16.51
CA VAL A 305 5.91 -1.37 -16.24
C VAL A 305 6.03 -1.65 -14.75
N GLU A 306 4.88 -1.83 -14.08
CA GLU A 306 4.78 -2.16 -12.67
C GLU A 306 4.84 -3.68 -12.49
N GLN A 307 5.71 -4.12 -11.57
CA GLN A 307 5.69 -5.48 -11.03
C GLN A 307 5.52 -6.59 -12.09
N PRO A 308 6.41 -6.70 -13.09
CA PRO A 308 6.30 -7.76 -14.09
C PRO A 308 6.47 -9.15 -13.46
N PHE A 309 7.43 -9.31 -12.55
CA PHE A 309 7.89 -10.60 -12.04
C PHE A 309 7.53 -10.80 -10.56
N PRO A 310 7.52 -12.05 -10.07
CA PRO A 310 7.44 -12.38 -8.65
C PRO A 310 8.45 -11.59 -7.81
N TYR A 311 8.04 -11.15 -6.63
CA TYR A 311 8.91 -10.58 -5.62
C TYR A 311 9.10 -11.57 -4.46
N ASP A 312 10.22 -11.42 -3.74
CA ASP A 312 10.50 -12.22 -2.55
C ASP A 312 9.55 -11.81 -1.40
N LEU A 313 8.96 -12.80 -0.73
CA LEU A 313 7.94 -12.68 0.33
C LEU A 313 8.48 -12.93 1.74
#